data_AF-A0A7T0KGC8-F1
#
_entry.id   AF-A0A7T0KGC8-F1
#
_cell.length_a   1.000
_cell.length_b   1.000
_cell.length_c   1.000
_cell.angle_alpha   90.00
_cell.angle_beta   90.00
_cell.angle_gamma   90.00
#
_symmetry.space_group_name_H-M   'P 1'
#
loop_
_entity.id
_entity.type
_entity.pdbx_description
1 polymer ?
#
loop_
_entity_poly.entity_id
_entity_poly.type
_entity_poly.pdbx_seq_one_letter_code
_entity_poly.pdbx_strand_id
1 'polypeptide(L)'
;MVVPEGQPEPSPEELKAEQARQKRAERKADPRRGTLDLGLLFVRIALGGYLIFASVLSFFAFGETRGLSGLEADFTAQGYAMPQVLSIGVPTVQLLAGVFLLLGLVTPLASMLGLVVTAFSALHALTVAGVGIDVVQWPDAVWLSLVLLLSNVALQFTGPGVISLDFGRSWARRPLASSWVFIIVGAALAVAVWWFGAAVNPLR
;
A
#
# COMPACT_ATOMS: atom_id res chain seq x y z
N MET A 1 -45.63 48.71 15.35
CA MET A 1 -44.21 48.34 15.55
C MET A 1 -44.22 47.04 16.34
N VAL A 2 -44.16 45.90 15.65
CA VAL A 2 -44.16 44.57 16.30
C VAL A 2 -42.77 44.37 16.87
N VAL A 3 -42.66 44.34 18.20
CA VAL A 3 -41.43 43.97 18.89
C VAL A 3 -41.15 42.52 18.52
N PRO A 4 -39.99 42.17 17.92
CA PRO A 4 -39.65 40.78 17.72
C PRO A 4 -39.57 40.14 19.11
N GLU A 5 -40.42 39.15 19.38
CA GLU A 5 -40.29 38.31 20.58
C GLU A 5 -38.84 37.81 20.63
N GLY A 6 -38.11 38.27 21.65
CA GLY A 6 -36.75 37.81 21.91
C GLY A 6 -36.79 36.30 22.05
N GLN A 7 -36.03 35.60 21.22
CA GLN A 7 -35.92 34.15 21.31
C GLN A 7 -35.58 33.78 22.76
N PRO A 8 -36.29 32.82 23.37
CA PRO A 8 -36.06 32.46 24.76
C PRO A 8 -34.58 32.08 24.95
N GLU A 9 -33.96 32.61 26.01
CA GLU A 9 -32.57 32.27 26.32
C GLU A 9 -32.44 30.74 26.50
N PRO A 10 -31.43 30.11 25.88
CA PRO A 10 -31.26 28.67 25.93
C PRO A 10 -31.05 28.22 27.38
N SER A 11 -31.74 27.16 27.75
CA SER A 11 -31.66 26.58 29.09
C SER A 11 -30.24 26.07 29.39
N PRO A 12 -29.86 25.96 30.68
CA PRO A 12 -28.56 25.42 31.07
C PRO A 12 -28.28 23.99 30.54
N GLU A 13 -29.32 23.21 30.25
CA GLU A 13 -29.19 21.87 29.65
C GLU A 13 -28.90 21.93 28.15
N GLU A 14 -29.51 22.86 27.42
CA GLU A 14 -29.28 23.08 25.99
C GLU A 14 -27.86 23.57 25.72
N LEU A 15 -27.35 24.49 26.55
CA LEU A 15 -25.96 24.96 26.48
C LEU A 15 -24.96 23.82 26.70
N LYS A 16 -25.23 22.93 27.67
CA LYS A 16 -24.40 21.74 27.91
C LYS A 16 -24.45 20.75 26.75
N ALA A 17 -25.63 20.55 26.16
CA ALA A 17 -25.81 19.66 25.01
C ALA A 17 -25.09 20.19 23.77
N GLU A 18 -25.13 21.51 23.55
CA GLU A 18 -24.44 22.17 22.45
C GLU A 18 -22.92 22.16 22.64
N GLN A 19 -22.43 22.45 23.84
CA GLN A 19 -21.00 22.31 24.18
C GLN A 19 -20.52 20.86 24.05
N ALA A 20 -21.34 19.87 24.42
CA ALA A 20 -21.00 18.45 24.22
C ALA A 20 -20.97 18.08 22.74
N ARG A 21 -21.88 18.63 21.92
CA ARG A 21 -21.86 18.47 20.45
C ARG A 21 -20.64 19.14 19.82
N GLN A 22 -20.31 20.36 20.25
CA GLN A 22 -19.12 21.10 19.82
C GLN A 22 -17.84 20.37 20.22
N LYS A 23 -17.67 19.98 21.49
CA LYS A 23 -16.53 19.15 21.92
C LYS A 23 -16.43 17.85 21.15
N ARG A 24 -17.56 17.19 20.82
CA ARG A 24 -17.57 15.96 20.02
C ARG A 24 -17.24 16.22 18.55
N ALA A 25 -17.55 17.41 18.03
CA ALA A 25 -17.16 17.87 16.70
C ALA A 25 -15.68 18.28 16.65
N GLU A 26 -15.17 19.02 17.63
CA GLU A 26 -13.76 19.38 17.81
C GLU A 26 -12.89 18.15 17.99
N ARG A 27 -13.31 17.18 18.82
CA ARG A 27 -12.60 15.90 18.99
C ARG A 27 -12.62 15.02 17.73
N LYS A 28 -13.55 15.27 16.80
CA LYS A 28 -13.57 14.71 15.44
C LYS A 28 -12.69 15.52 14.47
N ALA A 29 -12.44 16.79 14.76
CA ALA A 29 -11.77 17.76 13.90
C ALA A 29 -10.31 18.04 14.31
N ASP A 30 -9.76 17.31 15.28
CA ASP A 30 -8.36 17.45 15.72
C ASP A 30 -7.49 16.32 15.13
N PRO A 31 -7.03 16.43 13.87
CA PRO A 31 -5.98 15.57 13.35
C PRO A 31 -4.67 16.03 13.98
N ARG A 32 -4.34 15.47 15.15
CA ARG A 32 -3.12 15.75 15.90
C ARG A 32 -1.87 15.28 15.15
N ARG A 33 -1.49 16.02 14.11
CA ARG A 33 -0.18 16.22 13.44
C ARG A 33 -0.43 16.76 12.03
N GLY A 34 -0.36 18.08 11.87
CA GLY A 34 -0.60 18.75 10.56
C GLY A 34 0.34 18.32 9.43
N THR A 35 1.42 17.59 9.73
CA THR A 35 2.41 17.10 8.77
C THR A 35 2.24 15.62 8.40
N LEU A 36 1.28 14.90 9.00
CA LEU A 36 1.08 13.45 8.74
C LEU A 36 0.75 13.21 7.27
N ASP A 37 -0.14 14.00 6.70
CA ASP A 37 -0.57 13.86 5.31
C ASP A 37 0.57 14.13 4.31
N LEU A 38 1.47 15.05 4.66
CA LEU A 38 2.67 15.30 3.88
C LEU A 38 3.65 14.11 3.96
N GLY A 39 3.81 13.51 5.14
CA GLY A 39 4.58 12.28 5.32
C GLY A 39 4.01 11.13 4.47
N LEU A 40 2.69 10.94 4.48
CA LEU A 40 2.03 9.93 3.64
C LEU A 40 2.18 10.20 2.15
N LEU A 41 2.22 11.47 1.72
CA LEU A 41 2.52 11.81 0.33
C LEU A 41 3.94 11.35 -0.05
N PHE A 42 4.95 11.63 0.78
CA PHE A 42 6.32 11.19 0.50
C PHE A 42 6.45 9.66 0.46
N VAL A 43 5.79 8.95 1.38
CA VAL A 43 5.77 7.47 1.34
C VAL A 43 5.14 6.96 0.06
N ARG A 44 4.03 7.56 -0.41
CA ARG A 44 3.40 7.20 -1.69
C ARG A 44 4.27 7.52 -2.90
N ILE A 45 4.96 8.66 -2.90
CA ILE A 45 5.91 9.02 -3.97
C ILE A 45 7.05 8.02 -4.02
N ALA A 46 7.66 7.71 -2.87
CA ALA A 46 8.77 6.77 -2.80
C ALA A 46 8.35 5.35 -3.20
N LEU A 47 7.32 4.79 -2.56
CA LEU A 47 6.85 3.43 -2.83
C LEU A 47 6.22 3.33 -4.22
N GLY A 48 5.23 4.17 -4.52
CA GLY A 48 4.53 4.15 -5.81
C GLY A 48 5.47 4.45 -6.97
N GLY A 49 6.34 5.45 -6.83
CA GLY A 49 7.37 5.78 -7.81
C GLY A 49 8.35 4.63 -8.04
N TYR A 50 8.82 3.97 -6.98
CA TYR A 50 9.67 2.79 -7.10
C TYR A 50 8.96 1.65 -7.84
N LEU A 51 7.71 1.32 -7.48
CA LEU A 51 6.96 0.24 -8.12
C LEU A 51 6.73 0.54 -9.62
N ILE A 52 6.39 1.77 -9.98
CA ILE A 52 6.25 2.21 -11.38
C ILE A 52 7.58 2.08 -12.10
N PHE A 53 8.66 2.61 -11.53
CA PHE A 53 9.97 2.57 -12.16
C PHE A 53 10.46 1.14 -12.40
N ALA A 54 10.41 0.29 -11.38
CA ALA A 54 10.85 -1.10 -11.48
C ALA A 54 9.98 -1.94 -12.44
N SER A 55 8.66 -1.68 -12.51
CA SER A 55 7.80 -2.37 -13.47
C SER A 55 8.05 -1.92 -14.91
N VAL A 56 8.27 -0.62 -15.15
CA VAL A 56 8.69 -0.11 -16.47
C VAL A 56 10.00 -0.76 -16.91
N LEU A 57 11.00 -0.86 -16.04
CA LEU A 57 12.25 -1.56 -16.35
C LEU A 57 12.07 -3.06 -16.62
N SER A 58 11.04 -3.68 -16.03
CA SER A 58 10.70 -5.09 -16.27
C SER A 58 10.02 -5.29 -17.62
N PHE A 59 9.19 -4.34 -18.06
CA PHE A 59 8.51 -4.40 -19.36
C PHE A 59 9.44 -4.14 -20.53
N PHE A 60 10.34 -3.17 -20.38
CA PHE A 60 11.15 -2.67 -21.49
C PHE A 60 12.61 -3.05 -21.32
N ALA A 61 13.26 -3.39 -22.43
CA ALA A 61 14.70 -3.59 -22.50
C ALA A 61 15.40 -2.23 -22.70
N PHE A 62 15.89 -1.64 -21.61
CA PHE A 62 16.68 -0.41 -21.60
C PHE A 62 18.09 -0.72 -21.09
N GLY A 63 19.11 -0.45 -21.92
CA GLY A 63 20.51 -0.67 -21.55
C GLY A 63 20.78 -2.14 -21.20
N GLU A 64 21.03 -2.42 -19.92
CA GLU A 64 21.32 -3.77 -19.42
C GLU A 64 20.06 -4.59 -19.07
N THR A 65 18.86 -3.98 -19.05
CA THR A 65 17.64 -4.74 -18.77
C THR A 65 17.24 -5.60 -19.97
N ARG A 66 16.84 -6.84 -19.70
CA ARG A 66 16.45 -7.81 -20.73
C ARG A 66 14.94 -7.86 -21.01
N GLY A 67 14.18 -6.92 -20.44
CA GLY A 67 12.72 -6.84 -20.56
C GLY A 67 11.99 -8.10 -20.09
N LEU A 68 10.78 -8.32 -20.60
CA LEU A 68 9.93 -9.45 -20.18
C LEU A 68 10.55 -10.83 -20.45
N SER A 69 11.20 -11.00 -21.61
CA SER A 69 11.86 -12.28 -21.95
C SER A 69 13.04 -12.58 -21.03
N GLY A 70 13.79 -11.54 -20.62
CA GLY A 70 14.81 -11.66 -19.60
C GLY A 70 14.26 -12.09 -18.24
N LEU A 71 13.18 -11.44 -17.81
CA LEU A 71 12.54 -11.75 -16.53
C LEU A 71 11.98 -13.18 -16.51
N GLU A 72 11.39 -13.63 -17.62
CA GLU A 72 10.95 -15.02 -17.78
C GLU A 72 12.12 -15.99 -17.68
N ALA A 73 13.26 -15.69 -18.33
CA ALA A 73 14.46 -16.50 -18.23
C ALA A 73 15.02 -16.54 -16.81
N ASP A 74 14.95 -15.43 -16.07
CA ASP A 74 15.38 -15.36 -14.67
C ASP A 74 14.49 -16.21 -13.76
N PHE A 75 13.17 -16.13 -13.92
CA PHE A 75 12.24 -17.01 -13.20
C PHE A 75 12.43 -18.48 -13.55
N THR A 76 12.72 -18.78 -14.82
CA THR A 76 13.03 -20.14 -15.27
C THR A 76 14.32 -20.66 -14.63
N ALA A 77 15.36 -19.82 -14.54
CA ALA A 77 16.63 -20.16 -13.90
C ALA A 77 16.47 -20.43 -12.40
N GLN A 78 15.51 -19.77 -11.74
CA GLN A 78 15.18 -20.05 -10.34
C GLN A 78 14.27 -21.28 -10.15
N GLY A 79 13.83 -21.92 -11.23
CA GLY A 79 13.00 -23.11 -11.18
C GLY A 79 11.53 -22.83 -10.87
N TYR A 80 11.02 -21.63 -11.21
CA TYR A 80 9.63 -21.28 -10.95
C TYR A 80 8.67 -22.12 -11.78
N ALA A 81 7.51 -22.47 -11.21
CA ALA A 81 6.51 -23.31 -11.89
C ALA A 81 5.81 -22.61 -13.07
N MET A 82 5.58 -21.30 -12.97
CA MET A 82 4.84 -20.52 -13.99
C MET A 82 5.62 -19.27 -14.45
N PRO A 83 6.84 -19.41 -15.00
CA PRO A 83 7.73 -18.28 -15.28
C PRO A 83 7.12 -17.30 -16.29
N GLN A 84 6.48 -17.80 -17.36
CA GLN A 84 5.83 -16.96 -18.38
C GLN A 84 4.65 -16.15 -17.83
N VAL A 85 3.85 -16.74 -16.92
CA VAL A 85 2.71 -16.04 -16.30
C VAL A 85 3.21 -15.00 -15.30
N LEU A 86 4.21 -15.35 -14.50
CA LEU A 86 4.79 -14.46 -13.50
C LEU A 86 5.54 -13.28 -14.13
N SER A 87 6.29 -13.50 -15.21
CA SER A 87 7.07 -12.45 -15.88
C SER A 87 6.19 -11.34 -16.44
N ILE A 88 4.94 -11.65 -16.82
CA ILE A 88 3.96 -10.67 -17.27
C ILE A 88 3.12 -10.15 -16.10
N GLY A 89 2.63 -11.07 -15.25
CA GLY A 89 1.67 -10.77 -14.19
C GLY A 89 2.25 -9.90 -13.09
N VAL A 90 3.46 -10.20 -12.62
CA VAL A 90 4.08 -9.47 -11.50
C VAL A 90 4.34 -8.00 -11.89
N PRO A 91 5.03 -7.69 -13.01
CA PRO A 91 5.21 -6.29 -13.43
C PRO A 91 3.90 -5.57 -13.72
N THR A 92 2.89 -6.25 -14.25
CA THR A 92 1.57 -5.65 -14.52
C THR A 92 0.87 -5.21 -13.24
N VAL A 93 0.75 -6.11 -12.27
CA VAL A 93 0.14 -5.79 -10.97
C VAL A 93 0.97 -4.74 -10.24
N GLN A 94 2.30 -4.81 -10.36
CA GLN A 94 3.21 -3.86 -9.75
C GLN A 94 3.04 -2.44 -10.31
N LEU A 95 2.87 -2.31 -11.63
CA LEU A 95 2.60 -1.04 -12.29
C LEU A 95 1.26 -0.47 -11.84
N LEU A 96 0.19 -1.29 -11.86
CA LEU A 96 -1.14 -0.88 -11.41
C LEU A 96 -1.14 -0.42 -9.95
N ALA A 97 -0.50 -1.19 -9.05
CA ALA A 97 -0.35 -0.84 -7.66
C ALA A 97 0.42 0.48 -7.50
N GLY A 98 1.56 0.61 -8.19
CA GLY A 98 2.39 1.81 -8.12
C GLY A 98 1.65 3.07 -8.57
N VAL A 99 0.94 3.03 -9.70
CA VAL A 99 0.15 4.16 -10.21
C VAL A 99 -0.97 4.54 -9.23
N PHE A 100 -1.77 3.58 -8.77
CA PHE A 100 -2.87 3.87 -7.87
C PHE A 100 -2.40 4.33 -6.48
N LEU A 101 -1.29 3.77 -5.97
CA LEU A 101 -0.69 4.24 -4.72
C LEU A 101 -0.15 5.66 -4.85
N LEU A 102 0.58 5.97 -5.92
CA LEU A 102 1.14 7.32 -6.15
C LEU A 102 0.02 8.37 -6.18
N LEU A 103 -1.06 8.09 -6.93
CA LEU A 103 -2.21 8.98 -7.04
C LEU A 103 -3.09 9.00 -5.78
N GLY A 104 -2.94 8.01 -4.90
CA GLY A 104 -3.84 7.79 -3.77
C GLY A 104 -5.26 7.51 -4.23
N LEU A 105 -5.42 6.58 -5.18
CA LEU A 105 -6.70 6.11 -5.73
C LEU A 105 -6.99 4.69 -5.25
N VAL A 106 -8.27 4.40 -4.98
CA VAL A 106 -8.79 3.11 -4.47
C VAL A 106 -7.85 2.49 -3.43
N THR A 107 -7.34 3.30 -2.50
CA THR A 107 -6.07 3.00 -1.82
C THR A 107 -6.02 1.65 -1.09
N PRO A 108 -7.06 1.22 -0.36
CA PRO A 108 -7.00 -0.10 0.26
C PRO A 108 -6.88 -1.26 -0.73
N LEU A 109 -7.43 -1.14 -1.94
CA LEU A 109 -7.21 -2.11 -3.02
C LEU A 109 -5.81 -1.96 -3.62
N ALA A 110 -5.36 -0.74 -3.88
CA ALA A 110 -4.01 -0.48 -4.41
C ALA A 110 -2.91 -1.01 -3.46
N SER A 111 -3.06 -0.80 -2.15
CA SER A 111 -2.18 -1.32 -1.12
C SER A 111 -2.24 -2.84 -1.01
N MET A 112 -3.40 -3.47 -1.25
CA MET A 112 -3.49 -4.94 -1.32
C MET A 112 -2.69 -5.49 -2.50
N LEU A 113 -2.83 -4.88 -3.69
CA LEU A 113 -2.02 -5.26 -4.85
C LEU A 113 -0.53 -5.00 -4.60
N GLY A 114 -0.21 -3.85 -3.99
CA GLY A 114 1.13 -3.49 -3.53
C GLY A 114 1.70 -4.53 -2.56
N LEU A 115 0.87 -5.09 -1.68
CA LEU A 115 1.28 -6.11 -0.71
C LEU A 115 1.68 -7.40 -1.43
N VAL A 116 0.85 -7.84 -2.40
CA VAL A 116 1.15 -9.04 -3.20
C VAL A 116 2.49 -8.90 -3.91
N VAL A 117 2.73 -7.79 -4.61
CA VAL A 117 3.96 -7.62 -5.40
C VAL A 117 5.19 -7.36 -4.53
N THR A 118 5.08 -6.60 -3.45
CA THR A 118 6.23 -6.36 -2.55
C THR A 118 6.59 -7.62 -1.75
N ALA A 119 5.61 -8.42 -1.35
CA ALA A 119 5.85 -9.72 -0.73
C ALA A 119 6.50 -10.69 -1.72
N PHE A 120 6.00 -10.74 -2.97
CA PHE A 120 6.62 -11.54 -4.02
C PHE A 120 8.08 -11.10 -4.27
N SER A 121 8.35 -9.80 -4.37
CA SER A 121 9.72 -9.28 -4.54
C SER A 121 10.64 -9.65 -3.38
N ALA A 122 10.15 -9.58 -2.14
CA ALA A 122 10.94 -9.97 -0.96
C ALA A 122 11.30 -11.46 -1.00
N LEU A 123 10.33 -12.32 -1.30
CA LEU A 123 10.55 -13.76 -1.41
C LEU A 123 11.44 -14.11 -2.61
N HIS A 124 11.28 -13.42 -3.74
CA HIS A 124 12.13 -13.59 -4.92
C HIS A 124 13.57 -13.18 -4.64
N ALA A 125 13.79 -12.00 -4.05
CA ALA A 125 15.12 -11.53 -3.66
C ALA A 125 15.81 -12.52 -2.71
N LEU A 126 15.07 -13.08 -1.75
CA LEU A 126 15.58 -14.09 -0.82
C LEU A 126 15.95 -15.40 -1.54
N THR A 127 15.10 -15.83 -2.47
CA THR A 127 15.32 -17.05 -3.28
C THR A 127 16.55 -16.92 -4.19
N VAL A 128 16.75 -15.74 -4.77
CA VAL A 128 17.93 -15.41 -5.59
C VAL A 128 19.18 -15.33 -4.74
N ALA A 129 19.09 -14.76 -3.53
CA ALA A 129 20.23 -14.68 -2.62
C ALA A 129 20.71 -16.07 -2.17
N GLY A 130 19.81 -17.02 -1.95
CA GLY A 130 20.16 -18.42 -1.63
C GLY A 130 20.89 -18.58 -0.29
N VAL A 131 20.66 -17.65 0.65
CA VAL A 131 21.27 -17.61 1.99
C VAL A 131 20.27 -17.99 3.10
N GLY A 132 19.08 -18.44 2.74
CA GLY A 132 18.00 -18.76 3.67
C GLY A 132 17.73 -17.67 4.72
N ILE A 133 17.58 -18.10 5.98
CA ILE A 133 17.29 -17.20 7.11
C ILE A 133 18.54 -16.56 7.73
N ASP A 134 19.71 -16.67 7.11
CA ASP A 134 20.91 -15.98 7.59
C ASP A 134 20.84 -14.48 7.28
N VAL A 135 20.15 -13.75 8.17
CA VAL A 135 19.86 -12.31 8.05
C VAL A 135 21.13 -11.47 7.89
N VAL A 136 22.27 -11.93 8.42
CA VAL A 136 23.55 -11.21 8.32
C VAL A 136 24.10 -11.23 6.89
N GLN A 137 23.75 -12.26 6.11
CA GLN A 137 24.16 -12.42 4.71
C GLN A 137 23.14 -11.87 3.71
N TRP A 138 22.05 -11.26 4.18
CA TRP A 138 21.03 -10.72 3.29
C TRP A 138 21.56 -9.53 2.47
N PRO A 139 21.52 -9.60 1.13
CA PRO A 139 21.96 -8.50 0.29
C PRO A 139 20.96 -7.32 0.33
N ASP A 140 21.40 -6.15 -0.11
CA ASP A 140 20.60 -4.93 -0.16
C ASP A 140 19.26 -5.10 -0.88
N ALA A 141 19.20 -5.98 -1.89
CA ALA A 141 17.96 -6.29 -2.61
C ALA A 141 16.88 -6.91 -1.70
N VAL A 142 17.27 -7.77 -0.76
CA VAL A 142 16.34 -8.34 0.24
C VAL A 142 15.87 -7.26 1.20
N TRP A 143 16.81 -6.45 1.73
CA TRP A 143 16.49 -5.35 2.64
C TRP A 143 15.57 -4.31 2.01
N LEU A 144 15.85 -3.90 0.78
CA LEU A 144 15.02 -2.97 0.02
C LEU A 144 13.60 -3.52 -0.14
N SER A 145 13.47 -4.79 -0.55
CA SER A 145 12.18 -5.43 -0.75
C SER A 145 11.37 -5.51 0.56
N LEU A 146 12.02 -5.79 1.69
CA LEU A 146 11.37 -5.81 3.00
C LEU A 146 10.95 -4.40 3.46
N VAL A 147 11.78 -3.38 3.23
CA VAL A 147 11.42 -1.98 3.55
C VAL A 147 10.23 -1.52 2.72
N LEU A 148 10.17 -1.89 1.43
CA LEU A 148 9.03 -1.59 0.56
C LEU A 148 7.78 -2.32 1.01
N LEU A 149 7.89 -3.60 1.38
CA LEU A 149 6.80 -4.40 1.93
C LEU A 149 6.24 -3.78 3.20
N LEU A 150 7.10 -3.46 4.18
CA LEU A 150 6.68 -2.84 5.44
C LEU A 150 6.09 -1.45 5.24
N SER A 151 6.64 -0.65 4.33
CA SER A 151 6.09 0.65 3.95
C SER A 151 4.70 0.51 3.33
N ASN A 152 4.48 -0.49 2.49
CA ASN A 152 3.17 -0.78 1.91
C ASN A 152 2.16 -1.24 2.97
N VAL A 153 2.57 -2.10 3.92
CA VAL A 153 1.74 -2.49 5.07
C VAL A 153 1.35 -1.26 5.89
N ALA A 154 2.28 -0.34 6.13
CA ALA A 154 1.97 0.91 6.81
C ALA A 154 0.94 1.76 6.03
N LEU A 155 1.06 1.88 4.71
CA LEU A 155 0.06 2.54 3.87
C LEU A 155 -1.32 1.88 3.92
N GLN A 156 -1.39 0.55 3.96
CA GLN A 156 -2.66 -0.18 4.05
C GLN A 156 -3.49 0.25 5.28
N PHE A 157 -2.83 0.49 6.40
CA PHE A 157 -3.50 0.86 7.66
C PHE A 157 -3.65 2.37 7.87
N THR A 158 -2.73 3.17 7.31
CA THR A 158 -2.78 4.64 7.43
C THR A 158 -3.69 5.29 6.39
N GLY A 159 -3.94 4.61 5.26
CA GLY A 159 -4.82 5.08 4.20
C GLY A 159 -4.16 6.12 3.26
N PRO A 160 -4.95 6.76 2.39
CA PRO A 160 -4.43 7.62 1.32
C PRO A 160 -3.85 8.97 1.77
N GLY A 161 -4.19 9.46 2.97
CA GLY A 161 -3.91 10.84 3.40
C GLY A 161 -4.76 11.91 2.69
N VAL A 162 -4.68 13.15 3.18
CA VAL A 162 -5.46 14.30 2.65
C VAL A 162 -5.06 14.69 1.22
N ILE A 163 -3.78 14.55 0.89
CA ILE A 163 -3.22 14.91 -0.43
C ILE A 163 -3.38 13.72 -1.38
N SER A 164 -4.61 13.27 -1.61
CA SER A 164 -4.94 12.11 -2.46
C SER A 164 -6.17 12.38 -3.30
N LEU A 165 -6.25 11.72 -4.46
CA LEU A 165 -7.45 11.83 -5.29
C LEU A 165 -8.67 11.11 -4.67
N ASP A 166 -8.48 10.17 -3.73
CA ASP A 166 -9.56 9.51 -2.97
C ASP A 166 -10.11 10.29 -1.77
N PHE A 167 -9.55 11.45 -1.43
CA PHE A 167 -9.79 12.16 -0.16
C PHE A 167 -11.29 12.40 0.17
N GLY A 168 -12.15 12.54 -0.84
CA GLY A 168 -13.58 12.80 -0.67
C GLY A 168 -14.45 11.60 -0.26
N ARG A 169 -14.00 10.35 -0.45
CA ARG A 169 -14.85 9.15 -0.27
C ARG A 169 -15.00 8.78 1.22
N SER A 170 -16.21 8.34 1.63
CA SER A 170 -16.49 7.93 3.03
C SER A 170 -15.64 6.74 3.49
N TRP A 171 -15.25 5.87 2.55
CA TRP A 171 -14.40 4.71 2.81
C TRP A 171 -12.94 5.09 3.14
N ALA A 172 -12.46 6.24 2.67
CA ALA A 172 -11.14 6.77 3.01
C ALA A 172 -11.07 7.33 4.45
N ARG A 173 -12.22 7.70 5.05
CA ARG A 173 -12.27 8.37 6.36
C ARG A 173 -12.38 7.40 7.55
N ARG A 174 -12.75 6.12 7.32
CA ARG A 174 -12.89 5.10 8.38
C ARG A 174 -12.48 3.69 7.92
N PRO A 175 -11.19 3.47 7.65
CA PRO A 175 -10.67 2.21 7.09
C PRO A 175 -10.72 0.98 8.04
N LEU A 176 -11.37 1.07 9.21
CA LEU A 176 -11.15 0.12 10.30
C LEU A 176 -11.57 -1.33 10.00
N ALA A 177 -12.59 -1.58 9.16
CA ALA A 177 -12.95 -2.95 8.79
C ALA A 177 -12.35 -3.35 7.44
N SER A 178 -12.35 -2.42 6.49
CA SER A 178 -11.89 -2.69 5.13
C SER A 178 -10.39 -2.95 5.05
N SER A 179 -9.55 -2.16 5.70
CA SER A 179 -8.10 -2.38 5.61
C SER A 179 -7.68 -3.75 6.14
N TRP A 180 -8.39 -4.28 7.14
CA TRP A 180 -8.17 -5.65 7.61
C TRP A 180 -8.61 -6.71 6.61
N VAL A 181 -9.74 -6.53 5.93
CA VAL A 181 -10.14 -7.45 4.86
C VAL A 181 -9.11 -7.44 3.74
N PHE A 182 -8.68 -6.26 3.28
CA PHE A 182 -7.72 -6.12 2.18
C PHE A 182 -6.32 -6.63 2.55
N ILE A 183 -5.83 -6.43 3.78
CA ILE A 183 -4.52 -7.01 4.19
C ILE A 183 -4.60 -8.54 4.23
N ILE A 184 -5.69 -9.12 4.74
CA ILE A 184 -5.85 -10.58 4.83
C ILE A 184 -5.96 -11.18 3.43
N VAL A 185 -6.78 -10.60 2.56
CA VAL A 185 -6.93 -11.06 1.17
C VAL A 185 -5.60 -10.91 0.43
N GLY A 186 -4.91 -9.78 0.56
CA GLY A 186 -3.61 -9.57 -0.08
C GLY A 186 -2.55 -10.55 0.42
N ALA A 187 -2.51 -10.84 1.71
CA ALA A 187 -1.59 -11.84 2.28
C ALA A 187 -1.90 -13.25 1.74
N ALA A 188 -3.19 -13.62 1.69
CA ALA A 188 -3.61 -14.90 1.12
C ALA A 188 -3.25 -15.01 -0.38
N LEU A 189 -3.43 -13.93 -1.15
CA LEU A 189 -3.02 -13.88 -2.55
C LEU A 189 -1.51 -13.96 -2.71
N ALA A 190 -0.72 -13.26 -1.88
CA ALA A 190 0.74 -13.34 -1.91
C ALA A 190 1.23 -14.78 -1.68
N VAL A 191 0.66 -15.46 -0.67
CA VAL A 191 0.95 -16.86 -0.39
C VAL A 191 0.55 -17.75 -1.56
N ALA A 192 -0.65 -17.55 -2.13
CA ALA A 192 -1.11 -18.34 -3.27
C ALA A 192 -0.22 -18.14 -4.51
N VAL A 193 0.13 -16.90 -4.85
CA VAL A 193 1.02 -16.59 -5.98
C VAL A 193 2.39 -17.23 -5.79
N TRP A 194 2.94 -17.19 -4.57
CA TRP A 194 4.21 -17.84 -4.28
C TRP A 194 4.09 -19.36 -4.40
N TRP A 195 3.08 -19.96 -3.76
CA TRP A 195 2.92 -21.41 -3.69
C TRP A 195 2.66 -22.05 -5.04
N PHE A 196 1.78 -21.46 -5.85
CA PHE A 196 1.38 -22.02 -7.15
C PHE A 196 2.22 -21.50 -8.31
N GLY A 197 2.63 -20.22 -8.26
CA GLY A 197 3.39 -19.59 -9.34
C GLY A 197 4.88 -19.88 -9.25
N ALA A 198 5.49 -19.60 -8.10
CA ALA A 198 6.92 -19.86 -7.91
C ALA A 198 7.15 -21.33 -7.55
N ALA A 199 6.39 -21.88 -6.60
CA ALA A 199 6.45 -23.29 -6.16
C ALA A 199 7.85 -23.75 -5.72
N VAL A 200 8.67 -22.82 -5.20
CA VAL A 200 10.00 -23.09 -4.65
C VAL A 200 10.08 -22.67 -3.19
N ASN A 201 11.00 -23.28 -2.44
CA ASN A 201 11.29 -22.88 -1.06
C ASN A 201 12.19 -21.62 -1.06
N PRO A 202 11.71 -20.46 -0.55
CA PRO A 202 12.51 -19.24 -0.50
C PRO A 202 13.60 -19.26 0.57
N LEU A 203 13.54 -20.21 1.52
CA LEU A 203 14.45 -20.30 2.67
C LEU A 203 15.56 -21.35 2.49
N ARG A 204 15.73 -21.85 1.26
CA ARG A 204 16.76 -22.84 0.93
C ARG A 204 18.18 -22.29 1.08
#